data_AF-A0A6N3DB73-F1
#
_entry.id   AF-A0A6N3DB73-F1
#
_cell.length_a   1.000
_cell.length_b   1.000
_cell.length_c   1.000
_cell.angle_alpha   90.00
_cell.angle_beta   90.00
_cell.angle_gamma   90.00
#
_symmetry.space_group_name_H-M   'P 1'
#
loop_
_entity.id
_entity.type
_entity.pdbx_description
1 polymer ?
#
loop_
_entity_poly.entity_id
_entity_poly.type
_entity_poly.pdbx_seq_one_letter_code
_entity_poly.pdbx_strand_id
1 'polypeptide(L)'
;MKKSLRVLSVTLAGAMLLSTSALACTGVYVGKDVSDQGTYLIARSEDQGQGDYNKMFQVQPRVENVPGRFITDTATGFQIPLPATTYKYTYVPDYTRGDDGMYPGSCTNEYGVSITATVSTSTCEAWEAEDPFVEPGLREAILAASVAAVSTTAREAVDVLLGYVDEYGSEEGNTVMITDQDEAWIVEIYGGHQYCAMKMPDDKVAVFGNHNMIGLVDPKATPEDGYIYSDSLFDTIDKLGLAVKEGELYHLAKSVTNNTREDYNNMRNWAGMTILAPSLAGEYDSDEFYPLFYSPDEKVSVLTVMDIYRNRYEGTPLDVTLPGNEENRVIGTERSSQIHILQTFPDWPAECSSIDWLALGNTEHSVFIPFFSGITDTAPAYHLDGDTYNPDGAFWKFKSICTIAEQNRSLYSQGVKDFWKLQEELMYQEMLDAAPAMLAKYSESRAAGDAYVTQLGIDMAEREMLLADNLYAKLLTTMMHNTGLSSSKTPTTFLSDVPLRQVAESRGYTVTWNKADGSTTIAKGDVTYTFTPESYECVTGTGETIELTHYCYVRDGFTYIPMDFAKTL
;
A
#
# COMPACT_ATOMS: atom_id res chain seq x y z
N MET A 1 28.72 66.30 17.58
CA MET A 1 27.31 65.92 17.78
C MET A 1 26.60 65.90 16.44
N LYS A 2 26.31 64.70 15.90
CA LYS A 2 25.15 64.40 15.05
C LYS A 2 25.11 62.89 14.87
N LYS A 3 24.08 62.28 15.48
CA LYS A 3 23.74 60.86 15.41
C LYS A 3 23.28 60.54 13.98
N SER A 4 23.79 59.50 13.36
CA SER A 4 23.11 58.82 12.25
C SER A 4 22.62 57.47 12.74
N LEU A 5 21.29 57.31 12.72
CA LEU A 5 20.60 56.04 12.93
C LEU A 5 21.09 55.03 11.88
N ARG A 6 21.54 53.86 12.34
CA ARG A 6 21.49 52.64 11.52
C ARG A 6 20.08 52.08 11.65
N VAL A 7 19.33 52.13 10.56
CA VAL A 7 18.09 51.36 10.40
C VAL A 7 18.52 49.90 10.27
N LEU A 8 18.11 49.09 11.24
CA LEU A 8 18.25 47.64 11.20
C LEU A 8 17.05 47.13 10.41
N SER A 9 17.25 46.78 9.14
CA SER A 9 16.26 46.03 8.37
C SER A 9 16.28 44.60 8.88
N VAL A 10 15.29 44.23 9.70
CA VAL A 10 15.02 42.83 10.04
C VAL A 10 14.33 42.23 8.82
N THR A 11 15.10 41.53 7.99
CA THR A 11 14.53 40.64 6.98
C THR A 11 13.99 39.44 7.73
N LEU A 12 12.67 39.40 7.93
CA LEU A 12 11.97 38.21 8.40
C LEU A 12 12.05 37.20 7.25
N ALA A 13 13.03 36.29 7.31
CA ALA A 13 13.01 35.10 6.47
C ALA A 13 11.87 34.23 6.99
N GLY A 14 10.73 34.24 6.29
CA GLY A 14 9.72 33.23 6.46
C GLY A 14 10.36 31.88 6.15
N ALA A 15 10.45 31.02 7.16
CA ALA A 15 10.66 29.61 6.92
C ALA A 15 9.37 29.12 6.26
N MET A 16 9.36 29.05 4.92
CA MET A 16 8.48 28.13 4.23
C MET A 16 8.92 26.75 4.70
N LEU A 17 8.13 26.15 5.58
CA LEU A 17 8.12 24.71 5.76
C LEU A 17 7.77 24.15 4.39
N LEU A 18 8.79 23.68 3.67
CA LEU A 18 8.58 22.88 2.47
C LEU A 18 7.90 21.61 2.98
N SER A 19 6.59 21.50 2.78
CA SER A 19 5.88 20.24 2.94
C SER A 19 6.63 19.20 2.12
N THR A 20 6.94 18.07 2.75
CA THR A 20 7.51 16.92 2.06
C THR A 20 6.39 16.23 1.29
N SER A 21 5.85 16.90 0.28
CA SER A 21 4.79 16.34 -0.55
C SER A 21 5.27 15.05 -1.22
N ALA A 22 4.51 13.98 -1.00
CA ALA A 22 4.74 12.65 -1.51
C ALA A 22 4.39 12.55 -3.01
N LEU A 23 5.13 13.28 -3.87
CA LEU A 23 4.95 13.28 -5.33
C LEU A 23 5.36 11.95 -6.02
N ALA A 24 5.33 10.82 -5.31
CA ALA A 24 5.84 9.54 -5.80
C ALA A 24 4.82 8.37 -5.73
N CYS A 25 3.70 8.48 -5.01
CA CYS A 25 2.72 7.41 -4.83
C CYS A 25 2.21 6.74 -6.14
N THR A 26 1.91 5.44 -6.13
CA THR A 26 1.28 4.71 -7.26
C THR A 26 -0.06 4.13 -6.85
N GLY A 27 -1.12 4.42 -7.60
CA GLY A 27 -2.48 3.89 -7.38
C GLY A 27 -2.76 2.64 -8.22
N VAL A 28 -3.51 1.70 -7.65
CA VAL A 28 -4.02 0.52 -8.36
C VAL A 28 -5.51 0.32 -8.04
N TYR A 29 -6.29 -0.04 -9.06
CA TYR A 29 -7.67 -0.46 -8.93
C TYR A 29 -7.93 -1.77 -9.68
N VAL A 30 -8.74 -2.65 -9.09
CA VAL A 30 -9.29 -3.85 -9.74
C VAL A 30 -10.79 -3.90 -9.46
N GLY A 31 -11.59 -3.90 -10.52
CA GLY A 31 -13.04 -4.07 -10.44
C GLY A 31 -13.41 -5.52 -10.09
N LYS A 32 -14.55 -5.67 -9.40
CA LYS A 32 -14.98 -6.97 -8.87
C LYS A 32 -15.15 -8.05 -9.94
N ASP A 33 -15.59 -7.72 -11.15
CA ASP A 33 -15.83 -8.71 -12.21
C ASP A 33 -14.53 -9.30 -12.79
N VAL A 34 -13.43 -8.54 -12.69
CA VAL A 34 -12.10 -8.93 -13.16
C VAL A 34 -11.15 -9.35 -12.05
N SER A 35 -11.51 -9.20 -10.78
CA SER A 35 -10.81 -9.86 -9.67
C SER A 35 -11.03 -11.37 -9.68
N ASP A 36 -10.09 -12.14 -9.12
CA ASP A 36 -10.21 -13.60 -8.99
C ASP A 36 -11.25 -14.03 -7.95
N GLN A 37 -11.50 -13.20 -6.94
CA GLN A 37 -12.44 -13.49 -5.84
C GLN A 37 -13.79 -12.77 -5.91
N GLY A 38 -14.04 -11.93 -6.93
CA GLY A 38 -15.26 -11.13 -6.99
C GLY A 38 -15.24 -9.92 -6.05
N THR A 39 -14.06 -9.40 -5.72
CA THR A 39 -13.81 -8.30 -4.77
C THR A 39 -13.37 -7.03 -5.46
N TYR A 40 -13.71 -5.87 -4.92
CA TYR A 40 -13.01 -4.62 -5.27
C TYR A 40 -11.63 -4.61 -4.63
N LEU A 41 -10.62 -4.13 -5.36
CA LEU A 41 -9.30 -3.82 -4.81
C LEU A 41 -8.98 -2.36 -5.11
N ILE A 42 -8.75 -1.56 -4.07
CA ILE A 42 -8.12 -0.24 -4.18
C ILE A 42 -6.80 -0.27 -3.41
N ALA A 43 -5.73 0.21 -4.01
CA ALA A 43 -4.41 0.14 -3.40
C ALA A 43 -3.57 1.38 -3.70
N ARG A 44 -2.60 1.64 -2.82
CA ARG A 44 -1.66 2.74 -3.01
C ARG A 44 -0.32 2.46 -2.32
N SER A 45 0.78 2.84 -2.98
CA SER A 45 2.07 3.06 -2.30
C SER A 45 2.15 4.47 -1.75
N GLU A 46 2.56 4.62 -0.50
CA GLU A 46 2.90 5.91 0.07
C GLU A 46 4.42 6.07 0.15
N ASP A 47 4.92 6.92 -0.73
CA ASP A 47 6.34 7.08 -1.00
C ASP A 47 6.84 8.41 -0.44
N GLN A 48 7.84 8.32 0.44
CA GLN A 48 8.33 9.45 1.23
C GLN A 48 9.67 9.99 0.71
N GLY A 49 10.00 11.23 1.05
CA GLY A 49 11.29 11.82 0.67
C GLY A 49 12.49 11.10 1.31
N GLN A 50 12.29 10.51 2.49
CA GLN A 50 13.30 9.78 3.26
C GLN A 50 12.80 8.36 3.58
N GLY A 51 13.72 7.40 3.71
CA GLY A 51 13.38 5.99 3.91
C GLY A 51 13.05 5.62 5.35
N ASP A 52 13.53 6.38 6.33
CA ASP A 52 13.34 6.18 7.78
C ASP A 52 12.07 6.87 8.31
N TYR A 53 10.98 6.75 7.56
CA TYR A 53 9.72 7.42 7.83
C TYR A 53 8.73 6.47 8.51
N ASN A 54 8.75 6.43 9.85
CA ASN A 54 8.00 5.46 10.63
C ASN A 54 6.47 5.58 10.43
N LYS A 55 5.84 4.45 10.14
CA LYS A 55 4.40 4.31 10.00
C LYS A 55 3.86 3.36 11.07
N MET A 56 2.73 3.73 11.64
CA MET A 56 1.99 2.94 12.62
C MET A 56 0.73 2.34 11.97
N PHE A 57 0.07 1.40 12.65
CA PHE A 57 -1.25 0.90 12.23
C PHE A 57 -2.16 0.84 13.44
N GLN A 58 -3.22 1.63 13.43
CA GLN A 58 -4.03 1.91 14.61
C GLN A 58 -5.52 1.82 14.30
N VAL A 59 -6.32 1.64 15.36
CA VAL A 59 -7.78 1.66 15.30
C VAL A 59 -8.29 2.88 16.06
N GLN A 60 -8.96 3.78 15.35
CA GLN A 60 -9.71 4.86 15.98
C GLN A 60 -11.04 4.28 16.48
N PRO A 61 -11.32 4.27 17.79
CA PRO A 61 -12.57 3.74 18.29
C PRO A 61 -13.75 4.65 17.91
N ARG A 62 -14.94 4.03 17.80
CA ARG A 62 -16.22 4.74 17.70
C ARG A 62 -16.35 5.71 18.88
N VAL A 63 -16.80 6.93 18.58
CA VAL A 63 -17.12 7.94 19.60
C VAL A 63 -18.61 8.21 19.53
N GLU A 64 -19.29 8.24 20.66
CA GLU A 64 -20.76 8.31 20.72
C GLU A 64 -21.19 9.48 21.61
N ASN A 65 -22.06 10.36 21.10
CA ASN A 65 -22.66 11.48 21.83
C ASN A 65 -21.67 12.49 22.47
N VAL A 66 -20.55 12.78 21.79
CA VAL A 66 -19.55 13.79 22.21
C VAL A 66 -19.49 14.93 21.19
N PRO A 67 -20.31 16.00 21.33
CA PRO A 67 -20.33 17.13 20.41
C PRO A 67 -19.12 18.06 20.62
N GLY A 68 -18.85 18.93 19.64
CA GLY A 68 -17.79 19.96 19.72
C GLY A 68 -16.37 19.44 19.46
N ARG A 69 -16.25 18.25 18.88
CA ARG A 69 -14.97 17.67 18.44
C ARG A 69 -14.61 18.18 17.05
N PHE A 70 -13.32 18.12 16.74
CA PHE A 70 -12.75 18.42 15.44
C PHE A 70 -11.75 17.33 15.07
N ILE A 71 -11.62 17.06 13.78
CA ILE A 71 -10.39 16.48 13.24
C ILE A 71 -9.48 17.64 12.84
N THR A 72 -8.21 17.56 13.20
CA THR A 72 -7.25 18.67 13.09
C THR A 72 -6.03 18.22 12.31
N ASP A 73 -5.67 18.98 11.28
CA ASP A 73 -4.33 18.92 10.71
C ASP A 73 -3.39 19.63 11.68
N THR A 74 -2.52 18.88 12.35
CA THR A 74 -1.63 19.43 13.38
C THR A 74 -0.49 20.25 12.81
N ALA A 75 -0.18 20.14 11.51
CA ALA A 75 0.87 20.94 10.88
C ALA A 75 0.39 22.34 10.52
N THR A 76 -0.83 22.46 9.97
CA THR A 76 -1.39 23.74 9.51
C THR A 76 -2.34 24.38 10.52
N GLY A 77 -2.90 23.58 11.44
CA GLY A 77 -3.96 24.00 12.35
C GLY A 77 -5.36 24.03 11.71
N PHE A 78 -5.51 23.55 10.46
CA PHE A 78 -6.81 23.39 9.81
C PHE A 78 -7.71 22.41 10.57
N GLN A 79 -9.01 22.69 10.65
CA GLN A 79 -9.96 21.89 11.44
C GLN A 79 -11.28 21.68 10.71
N ILE A 80 -11.78 20.44 10.74
CA ILE A 80 -13.14 20.09 10.30
C ILE A 80 -13.96 19.69 11.52
N PRO A 81 -15.15 20.28 11.75
CA PRO A 81 -16.02 19.89 12.86
C PRO A 81 -16.53 18.46 12.68
N LEU A 82 -16.40 17.65 13.72
CA LEU A 82 -16.93 16.29 13.74
C LEU A 82 -18.32 16.25 14.37
N PRO A 83 -19.23 15.39 13.87
CA PRO A 83 -20.50 15.13 14.54
C PRO A 83 -20.29 14.54 15.94
N ALA A 84 -21.33 14.60 16.76
CA ALA A 84 -21.30 14.05 18.12
C ALA A 84 -20.98 12.55 18.14
N THR A 85 -21.38 11.82 17.10
CA THR A 85 -21.08 10.41 16.89
C THR A 85 -20.22 10.25 15.64
N THR A 86 -19.07 9.58 15.76
CA THR A 86 -18.18 9.21 14.65
C THR A 86 -17.87 7.73 14.71
N TYR A 87 -17.58 7.15 13.55
CA TYR A 87 -17.45 5.72 13.38
C TYR A 87 -16.05 5.19 13.74
N LYS A 88 -15.97 3.90 14.07
CA LYS A 88 -14.69 3.19 14.20
C LYS A 88 -14.03 3.09 12.82
N TYR A 89 -12.73 3.33 12.72
CA TYR A 89 -11.95 3.06 11.50
C TYR A 89 -10.49 2.67 11.80
N THR A 90 -9.89 1.88 10.91
CA THR A 90 -8.44 1.63 10.88
C THR A 90 -7.73 2.76 10.15
N TYR A 91 -6.47 3.04 10.47
CA TYR A 91 -5.64 4.01 9.74
C TYR A 91 -4.15 3.74 9.95
N VAL A 92 -3.32 4.28 9.05
CA VAL A 92 -1.86 4.06 8.98
C VAL A 92 -1.10 5.39 9.20
N PRO A 93 -1.13 5.96 10.41
CA PRO A 93 -0.63 7.30 10.64
C PRO A 93 0.89 7.39 10.65
N ASP A 94 1.36 8.60 10.40
CA ASP A 94 2.74 9.01 10.64
C ASP A 94 3.09 9.03 12.12
N TYR A 95 4.38 8.87 12.39
CA TYR A 95 4.94 9.18 13.70
C TYR A 95 4.73 10.66 14.06
N THR A 96 4.38 10.94 15.32
CA THR A 96 3.86 12.25 15.72
C THR A 96 4.89 13.38 15.67
N ARG A 97 6.19 13.04 15.65
CA ARG A 97 7.31 13.98 15.55
C ARG A 97 7.70 14.32 14.10
N GLY A 98 6.96 13.83 13.11
CA GLY A 98 7.17 14.17 11.70
C GLY A 98 6.82 15.62 11.35
N ASP A 99 6.11 16.32 12.23
CA ASP A 99 5.70 17.73 12.10
C ASP A 99 4.91 18.06 10.80
N ASP A 100 4.36 17.07 10.09
CA ASP A 100 3.52 17.23 8.88
C ASP A 100 2.04 16.83 9.11
N GLY A 101 1.68 16.26 10.27
CA GLY A 101 0.29 15.87 10.55
C GLY A 101 0.12 14.37 10.72
N MET A 102 -1.12 13.89 10.62
CA MET A 102 -1.44 12.49 10.89
C MET A 102 -1.18 11.58 9.69
N TYR A 103 -1.46 12.03 8.46
CA TYR A 103 -1.32 11.26 7.21
C TYR A 103 -1.84 9.82 7.35
N PRO A 104 -3.17 9.64 7.50
CA PRO A 104 -3.76 8.34 7.77
C PRO A 104 -3.51 7.29 6.68
N GLY A 105 -3.17 7.71 5.46
CA GLY A 105 -2.76 6.86 4.34
C GLY A 105 -3.90 6.05 3.70
N SER A 106 -4.50 5.17 4.50
CA SER A 106 -5.72 4.42 4.21
C SER A 106 -6.66 4.48 5.41
N CYS A 107 -7.95 4.33 5.17
CA CYS A 107 -8.92 4.10 6.24
C CYS A 107 -9.94 3.06 5.82
N THR A 108 -10.30 2.13 6.71
CA THR A 108 -11.50 1.32 6.55
C THR A 108 -12.37 1.40 7.80
N ASN A 109 -13.64 1.77 7.63
CA ASN A 109 -14.55 1.97 8.76
C ASN A 109 -15.49 0.78 9.04
N GLU A 110 -16.21 0.85 10.15
CA GLU A 110 -17.14 -0.20 10.58
C GLU A 110 -18.39 -0.40 9.70
N TYR A 111 -18.56 0.38 8.63
CA TYR A 111 -19.61 0.20 7.62
C TYR A 111 -19.06 -0.37 6.31
N GLY A 112 -17.78 -0.75 6.27
CA GLY A 112 -17.16 -1.32 5.09
C GLY A 112 -16.70 -0.29 4.06
N VAL A 113 -16.73 1.01 4.42
CA VAL A 113 -16.17 2.06 3.56
C VAL A 113 -14.65 2.05 3.71
N SER A 114 -13.98 1.75 2.60
CA SER A 114 -12.52 1.76 2.46
C SER A 114 -12.09 2.95 1.60
N ILE A 115 -11.09 3.69 2.06
CA ILE A 115 -10.57 4.92 1.44
C ILE A 115 -9.05 4.80 1.35
N THR A 116 -8.48 5.04 0.18
CA THR A 116 -7.05 5.33 0.05
C THR A 116 -6.87 6.76 -0.44
N ALA A 117 -6.08 7.52 0.31
CA ALA A 117 -5.81 8.92 0.05
C ALA A 117 -4.35 9.23 0.45
N THR A 118 -3.51 9.77 -0.43
CA THR A 118 -3.77 10.22 -1.81
C THR A 118 -2.66 9.82 -2.78
N VAL A 119 -3.00 9.77 -4.07
CA VAL A 119 -1.99 9.87 -5.13
C VAL A 119 -1.95 11.34 -5.52
N SER A 120 -0.90 12.07 -5.16
CA SER A 120 -0.79 13.50 -5.46
C SER A 120 -0.82 13.75 -6.97
N THR A 121 -1.49 14.82 -7.38
CA THR A 121 -1.62 15.23 -8.79
C THR A 121 -1.45 16.72 -8.94
N SER A 122 -1.03 17.16 -10.12
CA SER A 122 -0.88 18.57 -10.46
C SER A 122 -1.56 18.89 -11.80
N THR A 123 -2.06 20.12 -11.87
CA THR A 123 -2.61 20.71 -13.10
C THR A 123 -1.60 21.65 -13.76
N CYS A 124 -1.91 22.18 -14.93
CA CYS A 124 -1.04 23.18 -15.55
C CYS A 124 -1.10 24.54 -14.82
N GLU A 125 -0.06 25.37 -14.96
CA GLU A 125 0.03 26.69 -14.32
C GLU A 125 -1.18 27.60 -14.59
N ALA A 126 -1.78 27.50 -15.78
CA ALA A 126 -2.96 28.29 -16.13
C ALA A 126 -4.20 27.90 -15.32
N TRP A 127 -4.32 26.62 -14.98
CA TRP A 127 -5.40 26.11 -14.12
C TRP A 127 -5.18 26.55 -12.66
N GLU A 128 -3.97 26.35 -12.14
CA GLU A 128 -3.60 26.74 -10.77
C GLU A 128 -3.78 28.25 -10.53
N ALA A 129 -3.57 29.08 -11.55
CA ALA A 129 -3.81 30.51 -11.46
C ALA A 129 -5.30 30.89 -11.40
N GLU A 130 -6.19 30.05 -11.94
CA GLU A 130 -7.64 30.28 -12.01
C GLU A 130 -8.38 29.73 -10.80
N ASP A 131 -7.98 28.56 -10.30
CA ASP A 131 -8.48 27.94 -9.07
C ASP A 131 -7.31 27.61 -8.11
N PRO A 132 -6.68 28.64 -7.51
CA PRO A 132 -5.55 28.44 -6.61
C PRO A 132 -5.95 27.64 -5.38
N PHE A 133 -5.02 26.82 -4.88
CA PHE A 133 -5.18 26.10 -3.62
C PHE A 133 -5.48 27.04 -2.45
N VAL A 134 -6.25 26.55 -1.48
CA VAL A 134 -6.65 27.28 -0.28
C VAL A 134 -5.73 26.92 0.86
N GLU A 135 -5.08 27.91 1.47
CA GLU A 135 -4.16 27.74 2.61
C GLU A 135 -4.64 28.55 3.84
N PRO A 136 -4.89 27.92 5.00
CA PRO A 136 -4.92 26.47 5.21
C PRO A 136 -6.21 25.84 4.65
N GLY A 137 -6.09 24.67 4.03
CA GLY A 137 -7.20 23.92 3.43
C GLY A 137 -7.15 22.43 3.73
N LEU A 138 -7.99 21.65 3.03
CA LEU A 138 -7.98 20.19 3.14
C LEU A 138 -6.68 19.62 2.55
N ARG A 139 -5.98 18.77 3.31
CA ARG A 139 -4.75 18.05 2.92
C ARG A 139 -4.89 16.54 3.10
N GLU A 140 -4.00 15.79 2.45
CA GLU A 140 -3.83 14.34 2.67
C GLU A 140 -3.70 14.02 4.18
N ALA A 141 -3.08 14.92 4.95
CA ALA A 141 -2.82 14.80 6.39
C ALA A 141 -4.04 14.42 7.24
N ILE A 142 -5.27 14.75 6.81
CA ILE A 142 -6.51 14.37 7.52
C ILE A 142 -7.61 13.82 6.63
N LEU A 143 -7.48 13.89 5.29
CA LEU A 143 -8.54 13.64 4.33
C LEU A 143 -9.24 12.29 4.57
N ALA A 144 -8.52 11.16 4.46
CA ALA A 144 -9.13 9.84 4.56
C ALA A 144 -9.85 9.64 5.90
N ALA A 145 -9.21 10.04 7.01
CA ALA A 145 -9.79 9.90 8.35
C ALA A 145 -11.02 10.79 8.54
N SER A 146 -11.01 12.02 8.02
CA SER A 146 -12.15 12.95 8.14
C SER A 146 -13.40 12.44 7.43
N VAL A 147 -13.23 11.72 6.32
CA VAL A 147 -14.31 11.12 5.53
C VAL A 147 -14.75 9.78 6.15
N ALA A 148 -13.80 8.91 6.49
CA ALA A 148 -14.08 7.60 7.10
C ALA A 148 -14.82 7.72 8.45
N ALA A 149 -14.54 8.77 9.22
CA ALA A 149 -15.15 9.01 10.52
C ALA A 149 -16.67 9.26 10.46
N VAL A 150 -17.23 9.62 9.30
CA VAL A 150 -18.61 10.10 9.18
C VAL A 150 -19.45 9.44 8.08
N SER A 151 -18.86 8.59 7.23
CA SER A 151 -19.54 8.02 6.06
C SER A 151 -19.96 6.57 6.27
N THR A 152 -21.11 6.17 5.73
CA THR A 152 -21.65 4.79 5.83
C THR A 152 -21.66 4.03 4.50
N THR A 153 -21.49 4.72 3.39
CA THR A 153 -21.34 4.14 2.04
C THR A 153 -20.23 4.86 1.26
N ALA A 154 -19.75 4.26 0.19
CA ALA A 154 -18.79 4.86 -0.73
C ALA A 154 -19.36 6.13 -1.38
N ARG A 155 -20.64 6.09 -1.80
CA ARG A 155 -21.35 7.27 -2.33
C ARG A 155 -21.36 8.43 -1.34
N GLU A 156 -21.74 8.15 -0.08
CA GLU A 156 -21.75 9.16 0.98
C GLU A 156 -20.35 9.69 1.25
N ALA A 157 -19.33 8.83 1.24
CA ALA A 157 -17.94 9.24 1.41
C ALA A 157 -17.45 10.16 0.28
N VAL A 158 -17.87 9.93 -0.97
CA VAL A 158 -17.63 10.87 -2.06
C VAL A 158 -18.34 12.19 -1.78
N ASP A 159 -19.63 12.18 -1.42
CA ASP A 159 -20.38 13.42 -1.13
C ASP A 159 -19.76 14.24 0.02
N VAL A 160 -19.31 13.56 1.08
CA VAL A 160 -18.61 14.17 2.20
C VAL A 160 -17.30 14.82 1.75
N LEU A 161 -16.47 14.09 0.97
CA LEU A 161 -15.21 14.62 0.47
C LEU A 161 -15.42 15.85 -0.41
N LEU A 162 -16.34 15.76 -1.38
CA LEU A 162 -16.64 16.87 -2.28
C LEU A 162 -17.21 18.07 -1.51
N GLY A 163 -18.08 17.84 -0.54
CA GLY A 163 -18.59 18.88 0.34
C GLY A 163 -17.51 19.56 1.19
N TYR A 164 -16.46 18.84 1.61
CA TYR A 164 -15.30 19.45 2.27
C TYR A 164 -14.50 20.32 1.31
N VAL A 165 -14.31 19.89 0.06
CA VAL A 165 -13.62 20.69 -0.96
C VAL A 165 -14.44 21.95 -1.30
N ASP A 166 -15.77 21.84 -1.40
CA ASP A 166 -16.65 22.99 -1.65
C ASP A 166 -16.65 24.01 -0.51
N GLU A 167 -16.70 23.55 0.74
CA GLU A 167 -16.81 24.44 1.92
C GLU A 167 -15.46 25.04 2.34
N TYR A 168 -14.39 24.24 2.31
CA TYR A 168 -13.10 24.60 2.90
C TYR A 168 -11.98 24.82 1.87
N GLY A 169 -12.17 24.32 0.65
CA GLY A 169 -11.12 24.23 -0.34
C GLY A 169 -10.05 23.18 -0.02
N SER A 170 -9.29 22.80 -1.05
CA SER A 170 -8.12 21.94 -0.94
C SER A 170 -6.84 22.76 -0.96
N GLU A 171 -5.86 22.33 -0.17
CA GLU A 171 -4.49 22.89 -0.18
C GLU A 171 -3.59 22.10 -1.17
N GLU A 172 -4.06 20.94 -1.64
CA GLU A 172 -3.29 19.99 -2.45
C GLU A 172 -4.15 19.37 -3.56
N GLY A 173 -3.53 19.11 -4.72
CA GLY A 173 -4.15 18.33 -5.80
C GLY A 173 -3.96 16.83 -5.55
N ASN A 174 -5.06 16.07 -5.62
CA ASN A 174 -5.07 14.70 -5.13
C ASN A 174 -6.03 13.80 -5.92
N THR A 175 -5.62 12.56 -6.12
CA THR A 175 -6.50 11.44 -6.48
C THR A 175 -6.81 10.59 -5.25
N VAL A 176 -8.09 10.32 -5.01
CA VAL A 176 -8.61 9.50 -3.91
C VAL A 176 -9.43 8.35 -4.50
N MET A 177 -9.26 7.14 -3.96
CA MET A 177 -10.14 6.01 -4.30
C MET A 177 -10.94 5.59 -3.07
N ILE A 178 -12.22 5.32 -3.29
CA ILE A 178 -13.20 4.99 -2.24
C ILE A 178 -13.99 3.78 -2.71
N THR A 179 -14.22 2.80 -1.83
CA THR A 179 -15.05 1.64 -2.14
C THR A 179 -15.84 1.18 -0.93
N ASP A 180 -16.97 0.53 -1.19
CA ASP A 180 -17.72 -0.29 -0.25
C ASP A 180 -18.11 -1.61 -0.93
N GLN A 181 -19.02 -2.37 -0.34
CA GLN A 181 -19.49 -3.63 -0.91
C GLN A 181 -20.20 -3.48 -2.27
N ASP A 182 -20.78 -2.31 -2.56
CA ASP A 182 -21.67 -2.11 -3.70
C ASP A 182 -20.95 -1.46 -4.88
N GLU A 183 -20.01 -0.55 -4.62
CA GLU A 183 -19.36 0.24 -5.64
C GLU A 183 -17.96 0.77 -5.26
N ALA A 184 -17.27 1.29 -6.27
CA ALA A 184 -16.00 1.97 -6.11
C ALA A 184 -15.99 3.29 -6.91
N TRP A 185 -15.30 4.31 -6.39
CA TRP A 185 -15.21 5.65 -6.94
C TRP A 185 -13.78 6.16 -6.94
N ILE A 186 -13.43 6.93 -7.95
CA ILE A 186 -12.21 7.75 -8.00
C ILE A 186 -12.61 9.22 -7.94
N VAL A 187 -11.88 10.02 -7.17
CA VAL A 187 -12.06 11.47 -7.06
C VAL A 187 -10.73 12.14 -7.38
N GLU A 188 -10.74 13.06 -8.34
CA GLU A 188 -9.60 13.93 -8.65
C GLU A 188 -9.93 15.36 -8.22
N ILE A 189 -9.07 15.93 -7.37
CA ILE A 189 -9.09 17.34 -6.97
C ILE A 189 -8.08 18.08 -7.84
N TYR A 190 -8.58 19.05 -8.62
CA TYR A 190 -7.81 19.77 -9.62
C TYR A 190 -7.27 21.12 -9.12
N GLY A 191 -7.73 21.63 -7.98
CA GLY A 191 -7.35 22.94 -7.48
C GLY A 191 -7.94 23.20 -6.10
N GLY A 192 -8.13 24.47 -5.77
CA GLY A 192 -8.79 24.88 -4.53
C GLY A 192 -10.21 24.32 -4.40
N HIS A 193 -11.04 24.39 -5.44
CA HIS A 193 -12.45 23.98 -5.39
C HIS A 193 -12.94 23.22 -6.62
N GLN A 194 -12.09 22.96 -7.62
CA GLN A 194 -12.46 22.16 -8.79
C GLN A 194 -12.15 20.68 -8.58
N TYR A 195 -13.10 19.83 -8.94
CA TYR A 195 -12.96 18.38 -8.82
C TYR A 195 -13.80 17.61 -9.84
N CYS A 196 -13.48 16.32 -10.02
CA CYS A 196 -14.36 15.35 -10.65
C CYS A 196 -14.27 14.00 -9.92
N ALA A 197 -15.42 13.43 -9.59
CA ALA A 197 -15.59 12.09 -9.10
C ALA A 197 -16.27 11.23 -10.18
N MET A 198 -15.76 10.00 -10.35
CA MET A 198 -16.25 9.03 -11.31
C MET A 198 -16.43 7.66 -10.64
N LYS A 199 -17.57 7.01 -10.88
CA LYS A 199 -17.78 5.61 -10.50
C LYS A 199 -16.85 4.73 -11.32
N MET A 200 -16.04 3.94 -10.65
CA MET A 200 -15.10 3.04 -11.29
C MET A 200 -15.82 1.80 -11.83
N PRO A 201 -15.49 1.33 -13.04
CA PRO A 201 -16.17 0.20 -13.67
C PRO A 201 -15.81 -1.14 -13.00
N ASP A 202 -16.78 -2.04 -12.90
CA ASP A 202 -16.61 -3.36 -12.27
C ASP A 202 -15.72 -4.31 -13.09
N ASP A 203 -15.57 -4.07 -14.40
CA ASP A 203 -14.93 -4.98 -15.37
C ASP A 203 -13.56 -4.50 -15.88
N LYS A 204 -12.91 -3.58 -15.16
CA LYS A 204 -11.61 -3.00 -15.54
C LYS A 204 -10.61 -2.99 -14.40
N VAL A 205 -9.36 -2.72 -14.78
CA VAL A 205 -8.26 -2.42 -13.87
C VAL A 205 -7.69 -1.05 -14.18
N ALA A 206 -6.97 -0.47 -13.22
CA ALA A 206 -6.16 0.73 -13.40
C ALA A 206 -4.84 0.59 -12.63
N VAL A 207 -3.77 1.15 -13.18
CA VAL A 207 -2.51 1.41 -12.49
C VAL A 207 -2.06 2.79 -12.92
N PHE A 208 -1.76 3.67 -11.99
CA PHE A 208 -1.44 5.06 -12.34
C PHE A 208 -0.44 5.75 -11.41
N GLY A 209 0.35 6.65 -11.99
CA GLY A 209 1.27 7.53 -11.28
C GLY A 209 0.65 8.84 -10.79
N ASN A 210 1.50 9.80 -10.43
CA ASN A 210 1.13 11.09 -9.83
C ASN A 210 0.66 12.12 -10.87
N HIS A 211 -0.43 11.81 -11.57
CA HIS A 211 -1.06 12.72 -12.53
C HIS A 211 -2.56 12.49 -12.64
N ASN A 212 -3.28 13.48 -13.17
CA ASN A 212 -4.71 13.33 -13.45
C ASN A 212 -4.94 12.33 -14.60
N MET A 213 -6.01 11.54 -14.48
CA MET A 213 -6.28 10.36 -15.29
C MET A 213 -7.71 10.30 -15.82
N ILE A 214 -8.68 10.99 -15.21
CA ILE A 214 -10.07 10.97 -15.70
C ILE A 214 -10.10 11.43 -17.16
N GLY A 215 -10.63 10.56 -18.02
CA GLY A 215 -10.61 10.69 -19.47
C GLY A 215 -11.78 11.52 -19.98
N LEU A 216 -12.53 10.95 -20.92
CA LEU A 216 -13.68 11.58 -21.56
C LEU A 216 -14.88 11.66 -20.61
N VAL A 217 -15.43 12.86 -20.44
CA VAL A 217 -16.62 13.14 -19.62
C VAL A 217 -17.61 13.97 -20.44
N ASP A 218 -18.89 13.60 -20.37
CA ASP A 218 -19.98 14.41 -20.92
C ASP A 218 -20.27 15.57 -19.96
N PRO A 219 -20.25 16.84 -20.39
CA PRO A 219 -20.61 17.99 -19.56
C PRO A 219 -22.09 18.00 -19.10
N LYS A 220 -22.88 17.00 -19.50
CA LYS A 220 -24.25 16.75 -19.05
C LYS A 220 -24.37 15.51 -18.18
N ALA A 221 -23.28 14.81 -17.90
CA ALA A 221 -23.29 13.63 -17.05
C ALA A 221 -23.77 13.99 -15.64
N THR A 222 -24.54 13.09 -15.06
CA THR A 222 -25.18 13.21 -13.76
C THR A 222 -24.63 12.18 -12.78
N PRO A 223 -24.93 12.28 -11.47
CA PRO A 223 -24.58 11.24 -10.51
C PRO A 223 -25.09 9.85 -10.92
N GLU A 224 -26.25 9.78 -11.57
CA GLU A 224 -26.82 8.55 -12.12
C GLU A 224 -26.00 7.95 -13.27
N ASP A 225 -25.29 8.79 -14.02
CA ASP A 225 -24.32 8.36 -15.04
C ASP A 225 -22.96 7.97 -14.43
N GLY A 226 -22.83 8.08 -13.11
CA GLY A 226 -21.60 7.78 -12.38
C GLY A 226 -20.62 8.95 -12.31
N TYR A 227 -21.06 10.20 -12.49
CA TYR A 227 -20.19 11.38 -12.44
C TYR A 227 -20.71 12.47 -11.52
N ILE A 228 -19.84 13.03 -10.70
CA ILE A 228 -20.07 14.27 -9.96
C ILE A 228 -18.89 15.19 -10.18
N TYR A 229 -19.10 16.43 -10.55
CA TYR A 229 -18.03 17.40 -10.78
C TYR A 229 -18.48 18.78 -10.30
N SER A 230 -17.51 19.65 -10.04
CA SER A 230 -17.76 21.03 -9.64
C SER A 230 -18.56 21.78 -10.72
N ASP A 231 -19.54 22.60 -10.29
CA ASP A 231 -20.50 23.27 -11.19
C ASP A 231 -19.84 24.06 -12.33
N SER A 232 -18.67 24.65 -12.08
CA SER A 232 -17.96 25.48 -13.05
C SER A 232 -16.85 24.75 -13.82
N LEU A 233 -16.69 23.43 -13.68
CA LEU A 233 -15.54 22.70 -14.21
C LEU A 233 -15.31 22.94 -15.71
N PHE A 234 -16.33 22.71 -16.53
CA PHE A 234 -16.24 22.86 -17.98
C PHE A 234 -16.18 24.31 -18.43
N ASP A 235 -16.87 25.21 -17.73
CA ASP A 235 -16.81 26.66 -17.99
C ASP A 235 -15.39 27.19 -17.74
N THR A 236 -14.72 26.70 -16.69
CA THR A 236 -13.31 27.02 -16.39
C THR A 236 -12.37 26.49 -17.47
N ILE A 237 -12.55 25.23 -17.91
CA ILE A 237 -11.77 24.65 -19.01
C ILE A 237 -11.89 25.52 -20.29
N ASP A 238 -13.11 25.92 -20.64
CA ASP A 238 -13.36 26.73 -21.84
C ASP A 238 -12.84 28.16 -21.70
N LYS A 239 -12.99 28.79 -20.52
CA LYS A 239 -12.46 30.12 -20.20
C LYS A 239 -10.95 30.19 -20.41
N LEU A 240 -10.24 29.15 -20.00
CA LEU A 240 -8.78 29.06 -20.11
C LEU A 240 -8.30 28.63 -21.50
N GLY A 241 -9.21 28.20 -22.39
CA GLY A 241 -8.87 27.70 -23.72
C GLY A 241 -8.15 26.35 -23.68
N LEU A 242 -8.40 25.55 -22.64
CA LEU A 242 -7.72 24.28 -22.37
C LEU A 242 -8.47 23.05 -22.90
N ALA A 243 -9.67 23.23 -23.46
CA ALA A 243 -10.54 22.12 -23.84
C ALA A 243 -9.91 21.18 -24.88
N VAL A 244 -9.70 19.92 -24.50
CA VAL A 244 -9.41 18.82 -25.41
C VAL A 244 -10.65 17.95 -25.51
N LYS A 245 -11.24 17.82 -26.71
CA LYS A 245 -12.53 17.16 -26.91
C LYS A 245 -12.49 16.02 -27.93
N GLU A 246 -13.34 15.02 -27.70
CA GLU A 246 -13.76 14.04 -28.69
C GLU A 246 -15.27 14.15 -28.89
N GLY A 247 -15.68 14.80 -29.98
CA GLY A 247 -17.08 15.21 -30.14
C GLY A 247 -17.47 16.24 -29.08
N GLU A 248 -18.52 15.94 -28.31
CA GLU A 248 -19.02 16.79 -27.21
C GLU A 248 -18.36 16.46 -25.86
N LEU A 249 -17.59 15.36 -25.78
CA LEU A 249 -16.97 14.90 -24.55
C LEU A 249 -15.64 15.63 -24.31
N TYR A 250 -15.39 16.04 -23.08
CA TYR A 250 -14.12 16.67 -22.68
C TYR A 250 -13.20 15.61 -22.10
N HIS A 251 -11.95 15.56 -22.56
CA HIS A 251 -10.93 14.76 -21.93
C HIS A 251 -10.33 15.55 -20.76
N LEU A 252 -10.75 15.25 -19.52
CA LEU A 252 -10.41 16.06 -18.35
C LEU A 252 -8.91 16.09 -18.08
N ALA A 253 -8.24 14.93 -17.99
CA ALA A 253 -6.79 14.85 -17.76
C ALA A 253 -6.00 15.69 -18.77
N LYS A 254 -6.27 15.54 -20.07
CA LYS A 254 -5.63 16.37 -21.12
C LYS A 254 -5.97 17.85 -20.97
N SER A 255 -7.20 18.19 -20.59
CA SER A 255 -7.63 19.58 -20.48
C SER A 255 -6.95 20.28 -19.29
N VAL A 256 -7.00 19.69 -18.09
CA VAL A 256 -6.44 20.33 -16.88
C VAL A 256 -4.91 20.38 -16.88
N THR A 257 -4.24 19.48 -17.61
CA THR A 257 -2.78 19.48 -17.75
C THR A 257 -2.25 20.18 -19.01
N ASN A 258 -3.09 20.87 -19.79
CA ASN A 258 -2.69 21.47 -21.07
C ASN A 258 -2.03 20.46 -22.04
N ASN A 259 -2.60 19.24 -22.05
CA ASN A 259 -2.24 18.13 -22.91
C ASN A 259 -0.76 17.70 -22.76
N THR A 260 -0.23 17.75 -21.55
CA THR A 260 1.13 17.31 -21.23
C THR A 260 1.15 16.04 -20.39
N ARG A 261 2.24 15.28 -20.54
CA ARG A 261 2.54 14.06 -19.81
C ARG A 261 4.04 14.00 -19.51
N GLU A 262 4.39 13.30 -18.44
CA GLU A 262 5.78 13.14 -18.01
C GLU A 262 6.09 11.67 -17.76
N ASP A 263 7.27 11.22 -18.22
CA ASP A 263 7.73 9.85 -18.07
C ASP A 263 7.70 9.38 -16.60
N TYR A 264 8.03 10.27 -15.66
CA TYR A 264 8.01 10.02 -14.22
C TYR A 264 6.69 9.35 -13.73
N ASN A 265 5.59 9.70 -14.38
CA ASN A 265 4.26 9.15 -14.10
C ASN A 265 3.83 8.13 -15.16
N ASN A 266 4.00 8.48 -16.44
CA ASN A 266 3.44 7.72 -17.56
C ASN A 266 4.01 6.30 -17.67
N MET A 267 5.29 6.12 -17.32
CA MET A 267 5.92 4.80 -17.31
C MET A 267 5.21 3.82 -16.37
N ARG A 268 4.68 4.31 -15.23
CA ARG A 268 4.00 3.46 -14.24
C ARG A 268 2.62 3.01 -14.73
N ASN A 269 1.94 3.85 -15.50
CA ASN A 269 0.71 3.46 -16.20
C ASN A 269 0.99 2.30 -17.16
N TRP A 270 2.03 2.48 -17.98
CA TRP A 270 2.46 1.47 -18.95
C TRP A 270 2.92 0.17 -18.27
N ALA A 271 3.67 0.24 -17.16
CA ALA A 271 4.04 -0.96 -16.38
C ALA A 271 2.82 -1.73 -15.88
N GLY A 272 1.76 -1.04 -15.45
CA GLY A 272 0.50 -1.71 -15.14
C GLY A 272 -0.06 -2.50 -16.32
N MET A 273 -0.06 -1.89 -17.51
CA MET A 273 -0.51 -2.57 -18.73
C MET A 273 0.39 -3.75 -19.10
N THR A 274 1.71 -3.67 -18.95
CA THR A 274 2.59 -4.81 -19.26
C THR A 274 2.38 -6.01 -18.32
N ILE A 275 1.94 -5.75 -17.08
CA ILE A 275 1.65 -6.79 -16.09
C ILE A 275 0.24 -7.36 -16.28
N LEU A 276 -0.77 -6.50 -16.42
CA LEU A 276 -2.18 -6.89 -16.35
C LEU A 276 -2.83 -7.11 -17.72
N ALA A 277 -2.34 -6.43 -18.76
CA ALA A 277 -2.88 -6.49 -20.12
C ALA A 277 -1.75 -6.49 -21.18
N PRO A 278 -0.80 -7.44 -21.14
CA PRO A 278 0.31 -7.49 -22.09
C PRO A 278 -0.15 -7.55 -23.56
N SER A 279 -1.36 -8.05 -23.85
CA SER A 279 -1.95 -8.01 -25.18
C SER A 279 -2.26 -6.59 -25.69
N LEU A 280 -2.40 -5.61 -24.80
CA LEU A 280 -2.72 -4.21 -25.09
C LEU A 280 -1.54 -3.25 -24.89
N ALA A 281 -0.53 -3.63 -24.09
CA ALA A 281 0.51 -2.71 -23.62
C ALA A 281 1.36 -2.08 -24.73
N GLY A 282 1.68 -2.84 -25.79
CA GLY A 282 2.55 -2.37 -26.87
C GLY A 282 3.93 -1.92 -26.38
N GLU A 283 4.63 -1.15 -27.21
CA GLU A 283 5.87 -0.46 -26.82
C GLU A 283 5.54 0.82 -26.02
N TYR A 284 6.46 1.22 -25.14
CA TYR A 284 6.32 2.47 -24.40
C TYR A 284 6.41 3.70 -25.31
N ASP A 285 5.53 4.67 -25.11
CA ASP A 285 5.52 5.98 -25.77
C ASP A 285 5.30 7.09 -24.73
N SER A 286 6.26 8.01 -24.64
CA SER A 286 6.26 9.13 -23.70
C SER A 286 5.09 10.10 -23.92
N ASP A 287 4.64 10.26 -25.16
CA ASP A 287 3.59 11.21 -25.54
C ASP A 287 2.18 10.60 -25.44
N GLU A 288 2.08 9.27 -25.24
CA GLU A 288 0.80 8.56 -25.17
C GLU A 288 0.08 8.85 -23.85
N PHE A 289 -1.19 9.23 -23.94
CA PHE A 289 -2.09 9.29 -22.80
C PHE A 289 -2.68 7.90 -22.56
N TYR A 290 -1.92 7.03 -21.89
CA TYR A 290 -2.42 5.71 -21.50
C TYR A 290 -3.75 5.82 -20.74
N PRO A 291 -4.75 4.97 -21.07
CA PRO A 291 -6.08 5.06 -20.49
C PRO A 291 -6.05 4.72 -19.00
N LEU A 292 -6.88 5.41 -18.21
CA LEU A 292 -7.07 5.08 -16.79
C LEU A 292 -7.54 3.63 -16.60
N PHE A 293 -8.57 3.24 -17.35
CA PHE A 293 -9.17 1.92 -17.25
C PHE A 293 -8.91 1.10 -18.51
N TYR A 294 -8.51 -0.15 -18.32
CA TYR A 294 -8.34 -1.14 -19.38
C TYR A 294 -8.79 -2.52 -18.89
N SER A 295 -9.09 -3.41 -19.84
CA SER A 295 -9.42 -4.79 -19.51
C SER A 295 -8.15 -5.60 -19.32
N PRO A 296 -8.00 -6.34 -18.20
CA PRO A 296 -6.87 -7.23 -18.03
C PRO A 296 -7.02 -8.46 -18.91
N ASP A 297 -5.90 -9.10 -19.26
CA ASP A 297 -5.87 -10.33 -20.06
C ASP A 297 -6.39 -11.53 -19.24
N GLU A 298 -6.17 -11.50 -17.92
CA GLU A 298 -6.56 -12.55 -16.97
C GLU A 298 -7.18 -11.92 -15.71
N LYS A 299 -7.89 -12.73 -14.92
CA LYS A 299 -8.39 -12.27 -13.61
C LYS A 299 -7.24 -11.93 -12.67
N VAL A 300 -7.41 -10.87 -11.89
CA VAL A 300 -6.35 -10.30 -11.04
C VAL A 300 -6.56 -10.72 -9.59
N SER A 301 -5.52 -11.30 -8.98
CA SER A 301 -5.50 -11.64 -7.56
C SER A 301 -4.87 -10.52 -6.72
N VAL A 302 -5.12 -10.54 -5.41
CA VAL A 302 -4.39 -9.64 -4.48
C VAL A 302 -2.88 -9.85 -4.57
N LEU A 303 -2.41 -11.10 -4.76
CA LEU A 303 -0.99 -11.42 -4.93
C LEU A 303 -0.40 -10.77 -6.20
N THR A 304 -1.19 -10.68 -7.27
CA THR A 304 -0.81 -9.95 -8.49
C THR A 304 -0.65 -8.45 -8.21
N VAL A 305 -1.54 -7.86 -7.38
CA VAL A 305 -1.41 -6.46 -6.96
C VAL A 305 -0.14 -6.25 -6.12
N MET A 306 0.20 -7.19 -5.22
CA MET A 306 1.46 -7.13 -4.47
C MET A 306 2.67 -7.14 -5.40
N ASP A 307 2.62 -7.90 -6.50
CA ASP A 307 3.68 -7.95 -7.51
C ASP A 307 3.81 -6.66 -8.34
N ILE A 308 2.71 -5.96 -8.61
CA ILE A 308 2.75 -4.61 -9.22
C ILE A 308 3.58 -3.67 -8.35
N TYR A 309 3.37 -3.69 -7.03
CA TYR A 309 4.13 -2.86 -6.10
C TYR A 309 5.60 -3.26 -5.96
N ARG A 310 6.03 -4.37 -6.56
CA ARG A 310 7.45 -4.79 -6.60
C ARG A 310 8.12 -4.44 -7.92
N ASN A 311 7.36 -3.97 -8.90
CA ASN A 311 7.83 -3.79 -10.26
C ASN A 311 8.84 -2.65 -10.39
N ARG A 312 9.93 -2.94 -11.09
CA ARG A 312 10.99 -2.01 -11.48
C ARG A 312 11.29 -2.12 -12.98
N TYR A 313 10.24 -2.40 -13.76
CA TYR A 313 10.27 -2.60 -15.21
C TYR A 313 11.07 -3.81 -15.69
N GLU A 314 11.28 -4.82 -14.82
CA GLU A 314 12.09 -6.00 -15.15
C GLU A 314 11.60 -6.70 -16.43
N GLY A 315 12.54 -7.08 -17.30
CA GLY A 315 12.23 -7.76 -18.56
C GLY A 315 11.72 -6.85 -19.68
N THR A 316 11.76 -5.53 -19.49
CA THR A 316 11.38 -4.53 -20.50
C THR A 316 12.58 -3.67 -20.92
N PRO A 317 12.48 -2.88 -22.01
CA PRO A 317 13.50 -1.88 -22.35
C PRO A 317 13.71 -0.78 -21.29
N LEU A 318 12.77 -0.63 -20.34
CA LEU A 318 12.80 0.38 -19.27
C LEU A 318 13.34 -0.16 -17.94
N ASP A 319 13.75 -1.44 -17.90
CA ASP A 319 14.37 -2.09 -16.74
C ASP A 319 15.50 -1.22 -16.18
N VAL A 320 15.40 -0.87 -14.89
CA VAL A 320 16.33 0.05 -14.21
C VAL A 320 17.70 -0.57 -13.93
N THR A 321 17.87 -1.87 -14.17
CA THR A 321 19.17 -2.53 -14.14
C THR A 321 19.96 -2.34 -15.44
N LEU A 322 19.32 -1.84 -16.50
CA LEU A 322 19.96 -1.56 -17.78
C LEU A 322 20.61 -0.17 -17.81
N PRO A 323 21.74 -0.01 -18.53
CA PRO A 323 22.42 1.27 -18.63
C PRO A 323 21.53 2.38 -19.22
N GLY A 324 21.43 3.50 -18.54
CA GLY A 324 20.65 4.68 -18.95
C GLY A 324 19.25 4.78 -18.33
N ASN A 325 18.79 3.73 -17.64
CA ASN A 325 17.48 3.66 -17.01
C ASN A 325 17.52 3.80 -15.48
N GLU A 326 18.70 4.00 -14.89
CA GLU A 326 18.90 3.91 -13.44
C GLU A 326 18.07 4.93 -12.64
N GLU A 327 17.76 6.07 -13.26
CA GLU A 327 16.99 7.18 -12.67
C GLU A 327 15.48 7.09 -12.97
N ASN A 328 15.03 6.08 -13.73
CA ASN A 328 13.63 5.92 -14.05
C ASN A 328 12.82 5.69 -12.77
N ARG A 329 11.71 6.41 -12.63
CA ARG A 329 10.84 6.24 -11.48
C ARG A 329 10.12 4.89 -11.55
N VAL A 330 10.48 3.97 -10.66
CA VAL A 330 9.86 2.64 -10.50
C VAL A 330 8.63 2.67 -9.58
N ILE A 331 7.82 1.62 -9.62
CA ILE A 331 6.75 1.41 -8.65
C ILE A 331 7.34 0.93 -7.31
N GLY A 332 8.11 -0.17 -7.33
CA GLY A 332 8.77 -0.70 -6.15
C GLY A 332 10.02 0.09 -5.80
N THR A 333 9.91 1.06 -4.89
CA THR A 333 10.99 1.99 -4.52
C THR A 333 11.40 1.88 -3.05
N GLU A 334 12.68 2.10 -2.77
CA GLU A 334 13.22 2.21 -1.40
C GLU A 334 12.59 3.36 -0.59
N ARG A 335 11.87 4.27 -1.24
CA ARG A 335 11.17 5.40 -0.62
C ARG A 335 9.81 5.04 -0.03
N SER A 336 9.28 3.85 -0.31
CA SER A 336 7.99 3.45 0.24
C SER A 336 8.06 3.31 1.76
N SER A 337 7.13 3.98 2.43
CA SER A 337 6.95 3.96 3.88
C SER A 337 5.88 2.97 4.29
N GLN A 338 4.79 2.91 3.54
CA GLN A 338 3.76 1.90 3.62
C GLN A 338 3.09 1.69 2.26
N ILE A 339 2.60 0.48 2.03
CA ILE A 339 1.74 0.14 0.90
C ILE A 339 0.54 -0.60 1.49
N HIS A 340 -0.66 -0.26 1.04
CA HIS A 340 -1.88 -0.97 1.42
C HIS A 340 -2.69 -1.40 0.21
N ILE A 341 -3.37 -2.54 0.35
CA ILE A 341 -4.37 -3.03 -0.58
C ILE A 341 -5.65 -3.26 0.22
N LEU A 342 -6.69 -2.49 -0.06
CA LEU A 342 -8.00 -2.62 0.56
C LEU A 342 -8.86 -3.51 -0.35
N GLN A 343 -9.06 -4.75 0.07
CA GLN A 343 -9.84 -5.76 -0.64
C GLN A 343 -11.24 -5.85 -0.04
N THR A 344 -12.26 -5.37 -0.77
CA THR A 344 -13.65 -5.34 -0.29
C THR A 344 -14.48 -6.45 -0.92
N PHE A 345 -15.14 -7.23 -0.07
CA PHE A 345 -15.98 -8.38 -0.42
C PHE A 345 -17.46 -7.95 -0.47
N PRO A 346 -18.10 -7.96 -1.66
CA PRO A 346 -19.49 -7.52 -1.80
C PRO A 346 -20.49 -8.28 -0.94
N ASP A 347 -20.27 -9.59 -0.75
CA ASP A 347 -21.22 -10.48 -0.08
C ASP A 347 -21.00 -10.60 1.44
N TRP A 348 -20.03 -9.86 2.00
CA TRP A 348 -19.70 -9.93 3.43
C TRP A 348 -20.41 -8.83 4.23
N PRO A 349 -20.72 -9.07 5.52
CA PRO A 349 -21.25 -8.03 6.40
C PRO A 349 -20.35 -6.81 6.46
N ALA A 350 -20.95 -5.62 6.50
CA ALA A 350 -20.25 -4.33 6.50
C ALA A 350 -19.16 -4.20 7.58
N GLU A 351 -19.37 -4.79 8.76
CA GLU A 351 -18.42 -4.73 9.88
C GLU A 351 -17.11 -5.49 9.61
N CYS A 352 -17.10 -6.37 8.61
CA CYS A 352 -15.98 -7.22 8.27
C CYS A 352 -15.82 -7.39 6.75
N SER A 353 -16.32 -6.46 5.94
CA SER A 353 -16.42 -6.63 4.48
C SER A 353 -15.08 -6.49 3.78
N SER A 354 -14.09 -5.86 4.40
CA SER A 354 -12.77 -5.68 3.78
C SER A 354 -11.65 -6.41 4.50
N ILE A 355 -10.63 -6.81 3.74
CA ILE A 355 -9.29 -7.16 4.22
C ILE A 355 -8.33 -6.01 3.82
N ASP A 356 -7.64 -5.47 4.81
CA ASP A 356 -6.54 -4.51 4.64
C ASP A 356 -5.21 -5.29 4.61
N TRP A 357 -4.59 -5.37 3.44
CA TRP A 357 -3.26 -5.95 3.27
C TRP A 357 -2.23 -4.83 3.40
N LEU A 358 -1.54 -4.79 4.54
CA LEU A 358 -0.61 -3.71 4.86
C LEU A 358 0.84 -4.18 4.85
N ALA A 359 1.68 -3.50 4.07
CA ALA A 359 3.13 -3.63 4.12
C ALA A 359 3.76 -2.34 4.62
N LEU A 360 4.64 -2.42 5.63
CA LEU A 360 5.45 -1.29 6.06
C LEU A 360 6.84 -1.38 5.43
N GLY A 361 7.28 -0.34 4.74
CA GLY A 361 8.52 -0.30 3.96
C GLY A 361 8.36 -0.68 2.49
N ASN A 362 9.47 -0.93 1.77
CA ASN A 362 9.46 -1.29 0.35
C ASN A 362 9.01 -2.76 0.17
N THR A 363 7.96 -2.98 -0.61
CA THR A 363 7.35 -4.28 -0.91
C THR A 363 8.25 -5.25 -1.66
N GLU A 364 9.34 -4.79 -2.27
CA GLU A 364 10.40 -5.70 -2.74
C GLU A 364 10.96 -6.56 -1.61
N HIS A 365 11.07 -6.02 -0.40
CA HIS A 365 11.78 -6.63 0.73
C HIS A 365 11.03 -6.57 2.05
N SER A 366 9.75 -6.22 1.99
CA SER A 366 8.78 -6.25 3.08
C SER A 366 7.63 -7.20 2.73
N VAL A 367 6.69 -7.34 3.65
CA VAL A 367 5.59 -8.32 3.60
C VAL A 367 4.25 -7.62 3.77
N PHE A 368 3.27 -8.01 2.97
CA PHE A 368 1.88 -7.64 3.20
C PHE A 368 1.24 -8.55 4.24
N ILE A 369 0.80 -7.96 5.36
CA ILE A 369 0.10 -8.66 6.44
C ILE A 369 -1.39 -8.32 6.37
N PRO A 370 -2.29 -9.32 6.32
CA PRO A 370 -3.72 -9.07 6.19
C PRO A 370 -4.41 -8.81 7.53
N PHE A 371 -5.36 -7.88 7.53
CA PHE A 371 -6.23 -7.56 8.66
C PHE A 371 -7.67 -7.41 8.19
N PHE A 372 -8.62 -8.15 8.78
CA PHE A 372 -10.04 -7.87 8.53
C PHE A 372 -10.41 -6.50 9.10
N SER A 373 -11.22 -5.72 8.38
CA SER A 373 -11.78 -4.41 8.78
C SER A 373 -12.48 -4.37 10.15
N GLY A 374 -12.89 -5.53 10.66
CA GLY A 374 -13.52 -5.70 11.96
C GLY A 374 -12.61 -5.53 13.17
N ILE A 375 -11.29 -5.45 13.01
CA ILE A 375 -10.36 -5.34 14.15
C ILE A 375 -10.69 -4.17 15.08
N THR A 376 -10.40 -4.36 16.37
CA THR A 376 -10.55 -3.33 17.41
C THR A 376 -9.21 -2.88 17.98
N ASP A 377 -8.13 -3.60 17.66
CA ASP A 377 -6.76 -3.28 18.08
C ASP A 377 -5.77 -3.92 17.08
N THR A 378 -4.50 -3.58 17.23
CA THR A 378 -3.37 -4.13 16.44
C THR A 378 -2.25 -4.58 17.37
N ALA A 379 -1.26 -5.31 16.85
CA ALA A 379 -0.15 -5.77 17.68
C ALA A 379 0.62 -4.56 18.28
N PRO A 380 1.13 -4.64 19.52
CA PRO A 380 1.81 -3.51 20.19
C PRO A 380 2.95 -2.88 19.38
N ALA A 381 3.63 -3.67 18.54
CA ALA A 381 4.69 -3.21 17.65
C ALA A 381 4.23 -2.15 16.62
N TYR A 382 2.95 -2.12 16.26
CA TYR A 382 2.36 -1.11 15.37
C TYR A 382 2.05 0.21 16.05
N HIS A 383 2.11 0.28 17.39
CA HIS A 383 1.80 1.49 18.16
C HIS A 383 3.05 2.30 18.52
N LEU A 384 4.22 1.81 18.11
CA LEU A 384 5.48 2.40 18.50
C LEU A 384 5.77 3.68 17.71
N ASP A 385 5.49 4.80 18.36
CA ASP A 385 5.71 6.14 17.83
C ASP A 385 7.16 6.62 17.99
N GLY A 386 7.68 7.32 16.98
CA GLY A 386 8.97 7.98 16.99
C GLY A 386 9.79 7.81 15.71
N ASP A 387 10.79 8.68 15.59
CA ASP A 387 11.76 8.79 14.47
C ASP A 387 13.07 8.02 14.70
N THR A 388 13.22 7.40 15.87
CA THR A 388 14.47 6.73 16.26
C THR A 388 14.27 5.23 16.14
N TYR A 389 15.24 4.56 15.50
CA TYR A 389 15.23 3.11 15.34
C TYR A 389 14.91 2.41 16.67
N ASN A 390 13.91 1.53 16.62
CA ASN A 390 13.53 0.70 17.74
C ASN A 390 13.21 -0.72 17.23
N PRO A 391 13.95 -1.75 17.68
CA PRO A 391 13.77 -3.12 17.22
C PRO A 391 12.42 -3.74 17.60
N ASP A 392 11.66 -3.11 18.50
CA ASP A 392 10.32 -3.56 18.90
C ASP A 392 9.21 -3.01 17.99
N GLY A 393 9.51 -2.02 17.13
CA GLY A 393 8.54 -1.41 16.23
C GLY A 393 8.39 -2.15 14.89
N ALA A 394 7.16 -2.33 14.45
CA ALA A 394 6.82 -3.05 13.21
C ALA A 394 7.54 -2.47 11.99
N PHE A 395 7.44 -1.15 11.79
CA PHE A 395 8.11 -0.46 10.69
C PHE A 395 9.62 -0.73 10.67
N TRP A 396 10.29 -0.60 11.81
CA TRP A 396 11.74 -0.75 11.91
C TRP A 396 12.20 -2.19 11.64
N LYS A 397 11.43 -3.18 12.08
CA LYS A 397 11.71 -4.60 11.77
C LYS A 397 11.73 -4.83 10.27
N PHE A 398 10.66 -4.45 9.57
CA PHE A 398 10.56 -4.67 8.13
C PHE A 398 11.49 -3.77 7.32
N LYS A 399 11.53 -2.46 7.61
CA LYS A 399 12.36 -1.50 6.86
C LYS A 399 13.85 -1.82 6.96
N SER A 400 14.32 -2.36 8.08
CA SER A 400 15.73 -2.75 8.23
C SER A 400 16.14 -3.85 7.24
N ILE A 401 15.23 -4.75 6.87
CA ILE A 401 15.46 -5.80 5.87
C ILE A 401 15.56 -5.17 4.48
N CYS A 402 14.65 -4.24 4.14
CA CYS A 402 14.73 -3.45 2.92
C CYS A 402 16.10 -2.77 2.80
N THR A 403 16.50 -2.02 3.82
CA THR A 403 17.76 -1.26 3.80
C THR A 403 18.98 -2.14 3.51
N ILE A 404 19.03 -3.37 4.05
CA ILE A 404 20.14 -4.31 3.82
C ILE A 404 20.05 -4.91 2.42
N ALA A 405 18.88 -5.38 2.01
CA ALA A 405 18.69 -6.06 0.72
C ALA A 405 18.96 -5.13 -0.47
N GLU A 406 18.64 -3.84 -0.31
CA GLU A 406 18.81 -2.82 -1.35
C GLU A 406 20.28 -2.44 -1.60
N GLN A 407 21.19 -2.66 -0.64
CA GLN A 407 22.63 -2.35 -0.80
C GLN A 407 23.26 -3.06 -2.00
N ASN A 408 22.79 -4.27 -2.29
CA ASN A 408 23.19 -5.00 -3.49
C ASN A 408 22.06 -5.95 -3.91
N ARG A 409 21.13 -5.43 -4.71
CA ARG A 409 19.96 -6.19 -5.17
C ARG A 409 20.35 -7.51 -5.86
N SER A 410 21.45 -7.55 -6.61
CA SER A 410 21.92 -8.78 -7.29
C SER A 410 22.31 -9.92 -6.36
N LEU A 411 22.76 -9.60 -5.13
CA LEU A 411 23.16 -10.60 -4.14
C LEU A 411 22.06 -10.89 -3.13
N TYR A 412 21.24 -9.90 -2.78
CA TYR A 412 20.41 -9.97 -1.58
C TYR A 412 18.91 -9.96 -1.85
N SER A 413 18.47 -9.38 -2.97
CA SER A 413 17.04 -9.12 -3.22
C SER A 413 16.23 -10.40 -3.39
N GLN A 414 16.67 -11.31 -4.26
CA GLN A 414 15.84 -12.47 -4.67
C GLN A 414 15.49 -13.38 -3.49
N GLY A 415 16.44 -13.68 -2.60
CA GLY A 415 16.19 -14.53 -1.45
C GLY A 415 15.19 -13.94 -0.44
N VAL A 416 15.15 -12.61 -0.32
CA VAL A 416 14.17 -11.89 0.50
C VAL A 416 12.81 -11.85 -0.20
N LYS A 417 12.77 -11.54 -1.50
CA LYS A 417 11.55 -11.57 -2.34
C LYS A 417 10.87 -12.94 -2.26
N ASP A 418 11.63 -14.01 -2.45
CA ASP A 418 11.13 -15.39 -2.39
C ASP A 418 10.57 -15.73 -1.00
N PHE A 419 11.19 -15.21 0.07
CA PHE A 419 10.73 -15.43 1.44
C PHE A 419 9.38 -14.79 1.68
N TRP A 420 9.24 -13.50 1.35
CA TRP A 420 7.99 -12.78 1.59
C TRP A 420 6.86 -13.21 0.68
N LYS A 421 7.14 -13.52 -0.59
CA LYS A 421 6.14 -14.12 -1.48
C LYS A 421 5.56 -15.42 -0.90
N LEU A 422 6.41 -16.28 -0.36
CA LEU A 422 5.95 -17.49 0.31
C LEU A 422 5.08 -17.17 1.54
N GLN A 423 5.47 -16.21 2.39
CA GLN A 423 4.65 -15.85 3.55
C GLN A 423 3.30 -15.24 3.13
N GLU A 424 3.28 -14.43 2.09
CA GLU A 424 2.04 -13.83 1.54
C GLU A 424 1.11 -14.89 0.96
N GLU A 425 1.63 -15.87 0.21
CA GLU A 425 0.84 -17.01 -0.27
C GLU A 425 0.24 -17.84 0.87
N LEU A 426 1.02 -18.06 1.94
CA LEU A 426 0.55 -18.77 3.13
C LEU A 426 -0.55 -17.99 3.87
N MET A 427 -0.34 -16.69 4.10
CA MET A 427 -1.33 -15.81 4.74
C MET A 427 -2.58 -15.63 3.88
N TYR A 428 -2.43 -15.57 2.55
CA TYR A 428 -3.56 -15.57 1.62
C TYR A 428 -4.45 -16.79 1.84
N GLN A 429 -3.87 -17.99 1.83
CA GLN A 429 -4.65 -19.20 2.09
C GLN A 429 -5.25 -19.21 3.52
N GLU A 430 -4.49 -18.77 4.52
CA GLU A 430 -4.97 -18.69 5.91
C GLU A 430 -6.18 -17.76 6.06
N MET A 431 -6.22 -16.64 5.33
CA MET A 431 -7.37 -15.74 5.30
C MET A 431 -8.60 -16.39 4.66
N LEU A 432 -8.43 -17.18 3.58
CA LEU A 432 -9.53 -17.92 2.97
C LEU A 432 -10.09 -18.98 3.91
N ASP A 433 -9.21 -19.69 4.61
CA ASP A 433 -9.58 -20.72 5.58
C ASP A 433 -10.25 -20.12 6.83
N ALA A 434 -9.86 -18.89 7.21
CA ALA A 434 -10.42 -18.16 8.34
C ALA A 434 -11.80 -17.53 8.05
N ALA A 435 -12.10 -17.18 6.78
CA ALA A 435 -13.31 -16.45 6.43
C ALA A 435 -14.62 -17.13 6.89
N PRO A 436 -14.83 -18.46 6.74
CA PRO A 436 -16.03 -19.12 7.27
C PRO A 436 -16.17 -19.01 8.80
N ALA A 437 -15.05 -19.07 9.54
CA ALA A 437 -15.06 -18.93 10.99
C ALA A 437 -15.35 -17.48 11.42
N MET A 438 -14.78 -16.51 10.70
CA MET A 438 -15.09 -15.09 10.86
C MET A 438 -16.59 -14.83 10.67
N LEU A 439 -17.19 -15.28 9.57
CA LEU A 439 -18.63 -15.10 9.28
C LEU A 439 -19.52 -15.76 10.35
N ALA A 440 -19.14 -16.96 10.81
CA ALA A 440 -19.84 -17.64 11.90
C ALA A 440 -19.80 -16.82 13.21
N LYS A 441 -18.65 -16.21 13.52
CA LYS A 441 -18.48 -15.38 14.72
C LYS A 441 -19.30 -14.08 14.65
N TYR A 442 -19.33 -13.40 13.50
CA TYR A 442 -20.20 -12.23 13.32
C TYR A 442 -21.69 -12.58 13.40
N SER A 443 -22.07 -13.78 12.96
CA SER A 443 -23.44 -14.29 13.13
C SER A 443 -23.82 -14.55 14.59
N GLU A 444 -22.85 -14.83 15.47
CA GLU A 444 -23.08 -14.95 16.92
C GLU A 444 -23.29 -13.58 17.57
N SER A 445 -22.37 -12.65 17.34
CA SER A 445 -22.46 -11.24 17.74
C SER A 445 -21.29 -10.47 17.17
N ARG A 446 -21.45 -9.14 17.04
CA ARG A 446 -20.35 -8.24 16.66
C ARG A 446 -19.11 -8.40 17.55
N ALA A 447 -19.29 -8.45 18.87
CA ALA A 447 -18.17 -8.63 19.81
C ALA A 447 -17.40 -9.95 19.62
N ALA A 448 -18.09 -11.03 19.23
CA ALA A 448 -17.43 -12.31 18.94
C ALA A 448 -16.64 -12.26 17.62
N GLY A 449 -17.20 -11.60 16.60
CA GLY A 449 -16.51 -11.34 15.32
C GLY A 449 -15.28 -10.48 15.51
N ASP A 450 -15.43 -9.30 16.11
CA ASP A 450 -14.37 -8.33 16.42
C ASP A 450 -13.21 -9.00 17.18
N ALA A 451 -13.52 -9.78 18.23
CA ALA A 451 -12.50 -10.47 19.02
C ALA A 451 -11.74 -11.55 18.23
N TYR A 452 -12.44 -12.31 17.38
CA TYR A 452 -11.81 -13.33 16.54
C TYR A 452 -10.85 -12.72 15.53
N VAL A 453 -11.30 -11.70 14.79
CA VAL A 453 -10.48 -11.09 13.74
C VAL A 453 -9.33 -10.26 14.30
N THR A 454 -9.53 -9.61 15.46
CA THR A 454 -8.46 -8.89 16.15
C THR A 454 -7.35 -9.84 16.58
N GLN A 455 -7.71 -10.97 17.21
CA GLN A 455 -6.71 -11.94 17.63
C GLN A 455 -5.96 -12.55 16.44
N LEU A 456 -6.68 -12.91 15.36
CA LEU A 456 -6.06 -13.46 14.16
C LEU A 456 -5.04 -12.49 13.54
N GLY A 457 -5.41 -11.21 13.39
CA GLY A 457 -4.52 -10.19 12.85
C GLY A 457 -3.28 -9.97 13.72
N ILE A 458 -3.44 -9.98 15.06
CA ILE A 458 -2.32 -9.88 16.00
C ILE A 458 -1.41 -11.11 15.88
N ASP A 459 -1.97 -12.32 15.84
CA ASP A 459 -1.20 -13.57 15.74
C ASP A 459 -0.39 -13.64 14.44
N MET A 460 -0.98 -13.24 13.31
CA MET A 460 -0.28 -13.14 12.02
C MET A 460 0.83 -12.09 12.09
N ALA A 461 0.54 -10.89 12.59
CA ALA A 461 1.52 -9.82 12.71
C ALA A 461 2.73 -10.21 13.57
N GLU A 462 2.50 -10.76 14.76
CA GLU A 462 3.56 -11.18 15.68
C GLU A 462 4.39 -12.32 15.09
N ARG A 463 3.75 -13.26 14.37
CA ARG A 463 4.43 -14.32 13.64
C ARG A 463 5.36 -13.74 12.56
N GLU A 464 4.87 -12.87 11.69
CA GLU A 464 5.68 -12.30 10.62
C GLU A 464 6.82 -11.42 11.15
N MET A 465 6.63 -10.76 12.30
CA MET A 465 7.70 -10.02 12.97
C MET A 465 8.79 -10.95 13.54
N LEU A 466 8.41 -12.10 14.11
CA LEU A 466 9.36 -13.13 14.53
C LEU A 466 10.14 -13.69 13.34
N LEU A 467 9.46 -13.94 12.21
CA LEU A 467 10.08 -14.39 10.97
C LEU A 467 11.02 -13.32 10.39
N ALA A 468 10.64 -12.04 10.46
CA ALA A 468 11.48 -10.91 10.07
C ALA A 468 12.77 -10.84 10.89
N ASP A 469 12.71 -11.04 12.22
CA ASP A 469 13.92 -11.05 13.07
C ASP A 469 14.90 -12.16 12.68
N ASN A 470 14.39 -13.32 12.25
CA ASN A 470 15.23 -14.40 11.73
C ASN A 470 15.80 -14.05 10.34
N LEU A 471 14.97 -13.54 9.43
CA LEU A 471 15.38 -13.14 8.08
C LEU A 471 16.45 -12.05 8.13
N TYR A 472 16.25 -11.02 8.95
CA TYR A 472 17.22 -9.96 9.21
C TYR A 472 18.56 -10.51 9.67
N ALA A 473 18.55 -11.39 10.69
CA ALA A 473 19.79 -11.95 11.23
C ALA A 473 20.57 -12.75 10.17
N LYS A 474 19.87 -13.53 9.35
CA LYS A 474 20.47 -14.32 8.26
C LYS A 474 21.02 -13.43 7.16
N LEU A 475 20.22 -12.47 6.70
CA LEU A 475 20.61 -11.53 5.65
C LEU A 475 21.82 -10.69 6.07
N LEU A 476 21.80 -10.16 7.30
CA LEU A 476 22.93 -9.41 7.87
C LEU A 476 24.19 -10.28 7.94
N THR A 477 24.06 -11.54 8.34
CA THR A 477 25.19 -12.48 8.39
C THR A 477 25.77 -12.72 6.99
N THR A 478 24.95 -12.87 5.96
CA THR A 478 25.41 -12.99 4.57
C THR A 478 26.11 -11.71 4.10
N MET A 479 25.59 -10.53 4.42
CA MET A 479 26.25 -9.26 4.09
C MET A 479 27.59 -9.13 4.82
N MET A 480 27.68 -9.52 6.10
CA MET A 480 28.94 -9.56 6.86
C MET A 480 29.94 -10.53 6.24
N HIS A 481 29.50 -11.71 5.78
CA HIS A 481 30.35 -12.67 5.08
C HIS A 481 30.96 -12.06 3.81
N ASN A 482 30.16 -11.31 3.06
CA ASN A 482 30.60 -10.66 1.82
C ASN A 482 31.48 -9.43 2.07
N THR A 483 31.38 -8.83 3.25
CA THR A 483 32.13 -7.62 3.60
C THR A 483 33.60 -7.93 3.81
N GLY A 484 34.48 -7.29 3.03
CA GLY A 484 35.94 -7.49 3.12
C GLY A 484 36.46 -8.75 2.44
N LEU A 485 35.64 -9.43 1.62
CA LEU A 485 36.12 -10.52 0.77
C LEU A 485 37.24 -10.05 -0.16
N SER A 486 38.30 -10.84 -0.27
CA SER A 486 39.36 -10.60 -1.26
C SER A 486 38.79 -10.72 -2.68
N SER A 487 39.33 -9.98 -3.64
CA SER A 487 38.86 -9.98 -5.04
C SER A 487 38.88 -11.34 -5.75
N SER A 488 39.57 -12.34 -5.20
CA SER A 488 39.58 -13.72 -5.72
C SER A 488 38.43 -14.60 -5.20
N LYS A 489 37.60 -14.10 -4.29
CA LYS A 489 36.46 -14.82 -3.70
C LYS A 489 35.17 -14.33 -4.35
N THR A 490 34.32 -15.27 -4.74
CA THR A 490 32.96 -14.97 -5.20
C THR A 490 32.09 -14.63 -4.00
N PRO A 491 31.39 -13.48 -3.99
CA PRO A 491 30.40 -13.18 -2.97
C PRO A 491 29.29 -14.23 -2.92
N THR A 492 28.76 -14.48 -1.73
CA THR A 492 27.61 -15.36 -1.52
C THR A 492 26.32 -14.61 -1.84
N THR A 493 25.49 -15.18 -2.72
CA THR A 493 24.09 -14.75 -2.89
C THR A 493 23.27 -15.23 -1.70
N PHE A 494 22.40 -14.37 -1.19
CA PHE A 494 21.53 -14.68 -0.06
C PHE A 494 20.50 -15.74 -0.44
N LEU A 495 20.42 -16.78 0.39
CA LEU A 495 19.38 -17.80 0.39
C LEU A 495 18.67 -17.71 1.74
N SER A 496 17.36 -17.48 1.73
CA SER A 496 16.55 -17.43 2.94
C SER A 496 16.31 -18.83 3.52
N ASP A 497 16.01 -18.87 4.81
CA ASP A 497 15.55 -20.06 5.50
C ASP A 497 14.08 -19.86 5.89
N VAL A 498 13.26 -20.92 5.79
CA VAL A 498 11.81 -20.86 6.04
C VAL A 498 11.38 -21.80 7.15
N PRO A 499 10.31 -21.46 7.88
CA PRO A 499 9.76 -22.32 8.91
C PRO A 499 9.12 -23.58 8.30
N LEU A 500 9.75 -24.73 8.55
CA LEU A 500 9.39 -26.03 7.97
C LEU A 500 7.92 -26.39 8.17
N ARG A 501 7.38 -26.16 9.37
CA ARG A 501 6.02 -26.61 9.73
C ARG A 501 4.98 -25.98 8.81
N GLN A 502 4.96 -24.66 8.71
CA GLN A 502 3.95 -23.94 7.92
C GLN A 502 4.02 -24.31 6.45
N VAL A 503 5.23 -24.38 5.88
CA VAL A 503 5.43 -24.77 4.48
C VAL A 503 5.02 -26.21 4.22
N ALA A 504 5.33 -27.12 5.13
CA ALA A 504 4.97 -28.53 4.97
C ALA A 504 3.45 -28.74 5.11
N GLU A 505 2.82 -28.14 6.12
CA GLU A 505 1.38 -28.24 6.36
C GLU A 505 0.58 -27.64 5.19
N SER A 506 0.98 -26.50 4.63
CA SER A 506 0.32 -25.91 3.45
C SER A 506 0.39 -26.79 2.21
N ARG A 507 1.40 -27.67 2.13
CA ARG A 507 1.56 -28.65 1.05
C ARG A 507 0.96 -30.02 1.38
N GLY A 508 0.20 -30.12 2.46
CA GLY A 508 -0.51 -31.32 2.89
C GLY A 508 0.37 -32.37 3.55
N TYR A 509 1.54 -32.00 4.06
CA TYR A 509 2.34 -32.87 4.92
C TYR A 509 1.84 -32.78 6.37
N THR A 510 1.85 -33.91 7.06
CA THR A 510 1.73 -33.93 8.53
C THR A 510 3.11 -33.68 9.15
N VAL A 511 3.18 -32.88 10.22
CA VAL A 511 4.45 -32.49 10.85
C VAL A 511 4.52 -32.97 12.30
N THR A 512 5.47 -33.84 12.59
CA THR A 512 5.71 -34.43 13.92
C THR A 512 7.04 -33.93 14.49
N TRP A 513 7.04 -33.51 15.76
CA TRP A 513 8.25 -33.09 16.47
C TRP A 513 8.70 -34.17 17.46
N ASN A 514 9.97 -34.54 17.41
CA ASN A 514 10.59 -35.47 18.33
C ASN A 514 11.32 -34.71 19.44
N LYS A 515 10.78 -34.79 20.66
CA LYS A 515 11.36 -34.14 21.83
C LYS A 515 12.74 -34.67 22.23
N ALA A 516 13.07 -35.90 21.89
CA ALA A 516 14.28 -36.56 22.37
C ALA A 516 15.56 -36.01 21.72
N ASP A 517 15.49 -35.71 20.43
CA ASP A 517 16.61 -35.22 19.62
C ASP A 517 16.33 -33.87 18.93
N GLY A 518 15.13 -33.31 19.14
CA GLY A 518 14.70 -32.06 18.52
C GLY A 518 14.37 -32.17 17.04
N SER A 519 14.40 -33.37 16.46
CA SER A 519 14.12 -33.57 15.04
C SER A 519 12.66 -33.30 14.68
N THR A 520 12.44 -32.82 13.46
CA THR A 520 11.12 -32.61 12.89
C THR A 520 10.96 -33.53 11.69
N THR A 521 9.90 -34.34 11.70
CA THR A 521 9.56 -35.25 10.61
C THR A 521 8.31 -34.75 9.90
N ILE A 522 8.37 -34.63 8.58
CA ILE A 522 7.21 -34.34 7.73
C ILE A 522 6.85 -35.58 6.91
N ALA A 523 5.55 -35.84 6.70
CA ALA A 523 5.10 -37.00 5.94
C ALA A 523 3.86 -36.70 5.09
N LYS A 524 3.82 -37.23 3.86
CA LYS A 524 2.69 -37.16 2.92
C LYS A 524 2.61 -38.46 2.11
N GLY A 525 1.66 -39.32 2.44
CA GLY A 525 1.61 -40.69 1.92
C GLY A 525 2.87 -41.48 2.34
N ASP A 526 3.55 -42.09 1.38
CA ASP A 526 4.81 -42.84 1.61
C ASP A 526 6.06 -41.95 1.63
N VAL A 527 5.92 -40.65 1.33
CA VAL A 527 7.04 -39.69 1.36
C VAL A 527 7.23 -39.19 2.78
N THR A 528 8.43 -39.34 3.33
CA THR A 528 8.81 -38.85 4.67
C THR A 528 10.18 -38.21 4.62
N TYR A 529 10.36 -37.09 5.33
CA TYR A 529 11.63 -36.40 5.52
C TYR A 529 11.82 -36.09 7.00
N THR A 530 13.03 -36.32 7.53
CA THR A 530 13.40 -36.03 8.92
C THR A 530 14.57 -35.06 8.95
N PHE A 531 14.37 -33.94 9.64
CA PHE A 531 15.32 -32.85 9.80
C PHE A 531 15.83 -32.86 11.24
N THR A 532 17.13 -33.06 11.41
CA THR A 532 17.78 -33.02 12.73
C THR A 532 18.49 -31.68 12.88
N PRO A 533 18.17 -30.86 13.91
CA PRO A 533 18.81 -29.57 14.09
C PRO A 533 20.34 -29.65 14.09
N GLU A 534 20.98 -28.60 13.58
CA GLU A 534 22.43 -28.50 13.39
C GLU A 534 23.01 -29.50 12.37
N SER A 535 22.15 -30.11 11.54
CA SER A 535 22.55 -31.01 10.45
C SER A 535 22.37 -30.37 9.08
N TYR A 536 23.33 -30.64 8.18
CA TYR A 536 23.23 -30.39 6.74
C TYR A 536 22.48 -31.51 6.01
N GLU A 537 21.94 -32.49 6.74
CA GLU A 537 21.35 -33.69 6.16
C GLU A 537 19.87 -33.79 6.54
N CYS A 538 19.05 -34.06 5.53
CA CYS A 538 17.67 -34.51 5.68
C CYS A 538 17.59 -36.01 5.35
N VAL A 539 17.00 -36.82 6.22
CA VAL A 539 16.87 -38.27 6.04
C VAL A 539 15.49 -38.62 5.51
N THR A 540 15.41 -39.35 4.41
CA THR A 540 14.14 -39.82 3.83
C THR A 540 13.58 -41.03 4.58
N GLY A 541 12.31 -41.38 4.34
CA GLY A 541 11.71 -42.61 4.87
C GLY A 541 12.41 -43.92 4.47
N THR A 542 13.21 -43.91 3.40
CA THR A 542 14.04 -45.06 2.96
C THR A 542 15.42 -45.11 3.63
N GLY A 543 15.77 -44.09 4.42
CA GLY A 543 17.08 -43.93 5.04
C GLY A 543 18.13 -43.29 4.13
N GLU A 544 17.74 -42.75 2.98
CA GLU A 544 18.63 -41.97 2.12
C GLU A 544 18.83 -40.57 2.70
N THR A 545 20.03 -40.03 2.52
CA THR A 545 20.39 -38.69 2.95
C THR A 545 20.33 -37.71 1.78
N ILE A 546 19.64 -36.58 1.98
CA ILE A 546 19.64 -35.41 1.09
C ILE A 546 20.46 -34.31 1.77
N GLU A 547 21.48 -33.80 1.08
CA GLU A 547 22.28 -32.67 1.55
C GLU A 547 21.49 -31.35 1.37
N LEU A 548 21.44 -30.56 2.43
CA LEU A 548 20.83 -29.24 2.51
C LEU A 548 21.90 -28.16 2.24
N THR A 549 21.51 -27.09 1.53
CA THR A 549 22.43 -25.99 1.18
C THR A 549 23.01 -25.30 2.42
N HIS A 550 22.24 -25.24 3.52
CA HIS A 550 22.71 -24.86 4.85
C HIS A 550 22.06 -25.76 5.91
N TYR A 551 22.68 -25.83 7.09
CA TYR A 551 22.17 -26.66 8.18
C TYR A 551 20.77 -26.21 8.61
N CYS A 552 19.87 -27.17 8.86
CA CYS A 552 18.60 -26.89 9.49
C CYS A 552 18.82 -26.57 10.98
N TYR A 553 18.02 -25.68 11.55
CA TYR A 553 18.21 -25.23 12.94
C TYR A 553 16.88 -24.88 13.60
N VAL A 554 16.90 -24.74 14.93
CA VAL A 554 15.72 -24.33 15.69
C VAL A 554 15.96 -22.96 16.29
N ARG A 555 15.02 -22.05 16.07
CA ARG A 555 15.01 -20.71 16.66
C ARG A 555 13.57 -20.27 16.90
N ASP A 556 13.31 -19.67 18.06
CA ASP A 556 12.00 -19.12 18.42
C ASP A 556 10.83 -20.12 18.25
N GLY A 557 11.11 -21.42 18.46
CA GLY A 557 10.13 -22.51 18.33
C GLY A 557 9.94 -23.05 16.92
N PHE A 558 10.60 -22.49 15.91
CA PHE A 558 10.52 -22.94 14.51
C PHE A 558 11.74 -23.77 14.13
N THR A 559 11.50 -24.91 13.45
CA THR A 559 12.55 -25.58 12.67
C THR A 559 12.67 -24.87 11.33
N TYR A 560 13.82 -24.26 11.08
CA TYR A 560 14.15 -23.58 9.83
C TYR A 560 14.87 -24.53 8.88
N ILE A 561 14.48 -24.49 7.61
CA ILE A 561 15.12 -25.20 6.50
C ILE A 561 15.45 -24.24 5.36
N PRO A 562 16.45 -24.55 4.51
CA PRO A 562 16.75 -23.73 3.34
C PRO A 562 15.57 -23.61 2.38
N MET A 563 15.34 -22.39 1.86
CA MET A 563 14.24 -22.07 0.94
C MET A 563 14.26 -22.93 -0.34
N ASP A 564 15.44 -23.25 -0.86
CA ASP A 564 15.58 -24.09 -2.05
C ASP A 564 15.09 -25.53 -1.83
N PHE A 565 15.40 -26.13 -0.68
CA PHE A 565 14.80 -27.40 -0.27
C PHE A 565 13.30 -27.25 -0.07
N ALA A 566 12.87 -26.18 0.60
CA ALA A 566 11.46 -25.94 0.84
C ALA A 566 10.67 -25.92 -0.47
N LYS A 567 11.18 -25.34 -1.56
CA LYS A 567 10.57 -25.35 -2.90
C LYS A 567 10.41 -26.75 -3.54
N THR A 568 11.08 -27.78 -3.01
CA THR A 568 10.97 -29.17 -3.51
C THR A 568 9.85 -29.99 -2.87
N LEU A 569 9.32 -29.54 -1.73
CA LEU A 569 8.17 -30.14 -1.05
C LEU A 569 6.88 -29.97 -1.86
#